data_AF-A0A067HGA5-F1
#
_entry.id   AF-A0A067HGA5-F1
#
_cell.length_a   1.000
_cell.length_b   1.000
_cell.length_c   1.000
_cell.angle_alpha   90.00
_cell.angle_beta   90.00
_cell.angle_gamma   90.00
#
_symmetry.space_group_name_H-M   'P 1'
#
loop_
_entity.id
_entity.type
_entity.pdbx_description
1 polymer ?
#
loop_
_entity_poly.entity_id
_entity_poly.type
_entity_poly.pdbx_seq_one_letter_code
_entity_poly.pdbx_strand_id
1 'polypeptide(L)'
;MAKIKPQALLLQSKRKKGPNRISVTSIVLFTLIVVLALCFLFSSYKHWSQRSSFQAENQELVVEDENSFMDSKKSDLPGYAIIDTHKGSITVELFKDSSPDVVDEFIDLCQRGRLKGMLFRHIIKHYVIQAGDIDKLGSIEDWTTRGKHYSQLDTSLKHEAFMLGTSKAKHDNQGFDLYITTAPMPDLSEKLIVFGRVIKGEDVVQ
;
A
#
# COMPACT_ATOMS: atom_id res chain seq x y z
N MET A 1 -77.60 27.90 -8.88
CA MET A 1 -76.64 26.85 -8.48
C MET A 1 -76.85 25.64 -9.38
N ALA A 2 -75.87 25.31 -10.21
CA ALA A 2 -76.04 24.44 -11.38
C ALA A 2 -76.11 22.94 -11.02
N LYS A 3 -77.17 22.26 -11.45
CA LYS A 3 -77.33 20.80 -11.38
C LYS A 3 -76.57 20.16 -12.54
N ILE A 4 -75.41 19.57 -12.27
CA ILE A 4 -74.63 18.83 -13.26
C ILE A 4 -75.37 17.53 -13.58
N LYS A 5 -75.71 17.32 -14.86
CA LYS A 5 -76.44 16.14 -15.35
C LYS A 5 -75.67 14.85 -15.00
N PRO A 6 -76.35 13.80 -14.47
CA PRO A 6 -75.70 12.53 -14.08
C PRO A 6 -75.07 11.76 -15.26
N GLN A 7 -75.41 12.13 -16.50
CA GLN A 7 -74.84 11.50 -17.70
C GLN A 7 -73.40 11.93 -17.99
N ALA A 8 -72.96 13.10 -17.52
CA ALA A 8 -71.56 13.55 -17.71
C ALA A 8 -70.57 12.74 -16.86
N LEU A 9 -71.00 12.30 -15.66
CA LEU A 9 -70.20 11.46 -14.75
C LEU A 9 -70.08 10.02 -15.26
N LEU A 10 -71.13 9.47 -15.87
CA LEU A 10 -71.10 8.11 -16.44
C LEU A 10 -70.19 8.02 -17.68
N LEU A 11 -70.05 9.11 -18.45
CA LEU A 11 -69.12 9.18 -19.57
C LEU A 11 -67.65 9.25 -19.14
N GLN A 12 -67.36 9.86 -17.98
CA GLN A 12 -66.00 9.85 -17.41
C GLN A 12 -65.61 8.48 -16.83
N SER A 13 -66.57 7.73 -16.27
CA SER A 13 -66.34 6.38 -15.73
C SER A 13 -65.95 5.34 -16.80
N LYS A 14 -66.44 5.50 -18.04
CA LYS A 14 -66.11 4.58 -19.15
C LYS A 14 -64.71 4.80 -19.77
N ARG A 15 -63.98 5.87 -19.42
CA ARG A 15 -62.56 6.01 -19.76
C ARG A 15 -61.66 5.28 -18.75
N LYS A 16 -61.91 3.99 -18.50
CA LYS A 16 -60.84 3.12 -17.99
C LYS A 16 -59.82 2.98 -19.11
N LYS A 17 -58.70 3.70 -19.01
CA LYS A 17 -57.52 3.45 -19.83
C LYS A 17 -57.23 1.95 -19.72
N GLY A 18 -57.38 1.22 -20.83
CA GLY A 18 -56.96 -0.18 -20.91
C GLY A 18 -55.49 -0.30 -20.51
N PRO A 19 -55.03 -1.49 -20.10
CA PRO A 19 -53.64 -1.69 -19.70
C PRO A 19 -52.73 -1.14 -20.79
N ASN A 20 -51.86 -0.17 -20.43
CA ASN A 20 -50.93 0.43 -21.36
C ASN A 20 -50.15 -0.71 -22.02
N ARG A 21 -50.34 -0.90 -23.34
CA ARG A 21 -49.61 -1.93 -24.08
C ARG A 21 -48.15 -1.52 -24.04
N ILE A 22 -47.35 -2.26 -23.28
CA ILE A 22 -45.91 -1.99 -23.11
C ILE A 22 -45.32 -2.02 -24.52
N SER A 23 -44.82 -0.88 -24.99
CA SER A 23 -44.22 -0.78 -26.31
C SER A 23 -42.99 -1.69 -26.36
N VAL A 24 -42.79 -2.39 -27.48
CA VAL A 24 -41.59 -3.21 -27.70
C VAL A 24 -40.32 -2.38 -27.50
N THR A 25 -40.36 -1.09 -27.87
CA THR A 25 -39.26 -0.15 -27.62
C THR A 25 -38.98 0.06 -26.13
N SER A 26 -40.01 0.13 -25.29
CA SER A 26 -39.85 0.22 -23.83
C SER A 26 -39.26 -1.06 -23.24
N ILE A 27 -39.64 -2.23 -23.78
CA ILE A 27 -39.08 -3.53 -23.37
C ILE A 27 -37.58 -3.57 -23.70
N VAL A 28 -37.21 -3.22 -24.94
CA VAL A 28 -35.81 -3.22 -25.40
C VAL A 28 -34.97 -2.21 -24.61
N LEU A 29 -35.53 -1.05 -24.28
CA LEU A 29 -34.83 -0.02 -23.51
C LEU A 29 -34.62 -0.47 -22.06
N PHE A 30 -35.61 -1.15 -21.47
CA PHE A 30 -35.49 -1.68 -20.11
C PHE A 30 -34.48 -2.83 -20.03
N THR A 31 -34.46 -3.73 -21.02
CA THR A 31 -33.46 -4.81 -21.07
C THR A 31 -32.05 -4.27 -21.24
N LEU A 32 -31.85 -3.23 -22.06
CA LEU A 32 -30.54 -2.58 -22.22
C LEU A 32 -30.04 -1.96 -20.90
N ILE A 33 -30.92 -1.28 -20.16
CA ILE A 33 -30.59 -0.68 -18.86
C ILE A 33 -30.20 -1.77 -17.85
N VAL A 34 -30.95 -2.88 -17.81
CA VAL A 34 -30.65 -4.01 -16.92
C VAL A 34 -29.29 -4.63 -17.26
N VAL A 35 -28.99 -4.82 -18.56
CA VAL A 35 -27.68 -5.35 -19.00
C VAL A 35 -26.54 -4.41 -18.60
N LEU A 36 -26.69 -3.10 -18.80
CA LEU A 36 -25.67 -2.12 -18.40
C LEU A 36 -25.47 -2.10 -16.89
N ALA A 37 -26.55 -2.18 -16.10
CA ALA A 37 -26.47 -2.26 -14.64
C ALA A 37 -25.75 -3.54 -14.19
N LEU A 38 -26.04 -4.68 -14.82
CA LEU A 38 -25.33 -5.94 -14.54
C LEU A 38 -23.86 -5.86 -14.94
N CYS A 39 -23.52 -5.24 -16.07
CA CYS A 39 -22.13 -5.02 -16.47
C CYS A 39 -21.38 -4.09 -15.51
N PHE A 40 -22.03 -3.02 -15.02
CA PHE A 40 -21.46 -2.13 -14.01
C PHE A 40 -21.27 -2.84 -12.68
N LEU A 41 -22.27 -3.59 -12.21
CA LEU A 41 -22.17 -4.40 -11.00
C LEU A 41 -21.10 -5.47 -11.14
N PHE A 42 -20.99 -6.13 -12.29
CA PHE A 42 -19.95 -7.12 -12.57
C PHE A 42 -18.56 -6.48 -12.68
N SER A 43 -18.44 -5.29 -13.26
CA SER A 43 -17.17 -4.57 -13.35
C SER A 43 -16.72 -4.07 -11.98
N SER A 44 -17.62 -3.50 -11.19
CA SER A 44 -17.37 -3.10 -9.81
C SER A 44 -17.10 -4.32 -8.92
N TYR A 45 -17.83 -5.42 -9.11
CA TYR A 45 -17.60 -6.68 -8.41
C TYR A 45 -16.27 -7.29 -8.79
N LYS A 46 -15.88 -7.30 -10.07
CA LYS A 46 -14.59 -7.84 -10.52
C LYS A 46 -13.43 -6.96 -10.07
N HIS A 47 -13.58 -5.64 -10.13
CA HIS A 47 -12.59 -4.69 -9.61
C HIS A 47 -12.42 -4.82 -8.09
N TRP A 48 -13.52 -4.97 -7.35
CA TRP A 48 -13.52 -5.20 -5.91
C TRP A 48 -13.06 -6.61 -5.54
N SER A 49 -13.40 -7.63 -6.33
CA SER A 49 -13.01 -9.03 -6.13
C SER A 49 -11.52 -9.25 -6.40
N GLN A 50 -10.94 -8.57 -7.40
CA GLN A 50 -9.48 -8.54 -7.55
C GLN A 50 -8.82 -7.86 -6.34
N ARG A 51 -9.44 -6.83 -5.76
CA ARG A 51 -8.95 -6.20 -4.52
C ARG A 51 -9.12 -7.07 -3.28
N SER A 52 -10.21 -7.85 -3.20
CA SER A 52 -10.50 -8.72 -2.06
C SER A 52 -9.76 -10.05 -2.11
N SER A 53 -9.41 -10.56 -3.31
CA SER A 53 -8.52 -11.73 -3.43
C SER A 53 -7.14 -11.45 -2.85
N PHE A 54 -6.64 -10.22 -3.01
CA PHE A 54 -5.41 -9.76 -2.36
C PHE A 54 -5.54 -9.60 -0.84
N GLN A 55 -6.74 -9.33 -0.32
CA GLN A 55 -6.96 -9.12 1.11
C GLN A 55 -7.33 -10.41 1.85
N ALA A 56 -7.98 -11.36 1.18
CA ALA A 56 -8.25 -12.69 1.73
C ALA A 56 -6.97 -13.55 1.78
N GLU A 57 -6.08 -13.45 0.79
CA GLU A 57 -4.76 -14.11 0.83
C GLU A 57 -3.88 -13.56 1.98
N ASN A 58 -4.05 -12.29 2.35
CA ASN A 58 -3.31 -11.66 3.46
C ASN A 58 -3.97 -11.83 4.85
N GLN A 59 -5.25 -12.23 4.92
CA GLN A 59 -5.98 -12.30 6.18
C GLN A 59 -6.22 -13.74 6.67
N GLU A 60 -6.03 -14.75 5.81
CA GLU A 60 -6.01 -16.16 6.22
C GLU A 60 -4.64 -16.60 6.80
N LEU A 61 -3.59 -15.79 6.66
CA LEU A 61 -2.24 -16.08 7.18
C LEU A 61 -1.97 -15.63 8.62
N VAL A 62 -2.92 -14.95 9.30
CA VAL A 62 -2.63 -14.31 10.60
C VAL A 62 -3.26 -15.03 11.81
N VAL A 63 -4.12 -16.03 11.62
CA VAL A 63 -4.69 -16.75 12.78
C VAL A 63 -4.91 -18.21 12.40
N GLU A 64 -3.91 -19.06 12.59
CA GLU A 64 -3.96 -20.26 13.45
C GLU A 64 -2.56 -20.87 13.57
N ASP A 65 -2.25 -21.28 14.80
CA ASP A 65 -1.21 -22.21 15.24
C ASP A 65 0.21 -21.68 15.53
N GLU A 66 0.36 -21.25 16.79
CA GLU A 66 1.61 -21.39 17.52
C GLU A 66 2.00 -22.89 17.60
N ASN A 67 3.23 -23.20 17.20
CA ASN A 67 3.95 -24.48 17.26
C ASN A 67 3.77 -25.47 16.10
N SER A 68 4.94 -25.84 15.56
CA SER A 68 5.24 -26.95 14.66
C SER A 68 4.98 -26.70 13.16
N PHE A 69 6.02 -26.22 12.47
CA PHE A 69 6.65 -26.85 11.29
C PHE A 69 7.64 -25.85 10.68
N MET A 70 8.74 -25.57 11.40
CA MET A 70 9.96 -25.10 10.78
C MET A 70 10.62 -26.30 10.09
N ASP A 71 10.18 -26.62 8.88
CA ASP A 71 11.08 -27.24 7.92
C ASP A 71 10.62 -27.04 6.48
N SER A 72 11.57 -26.61 5.65
CA SER A 72 11.53 -26.67 4.19
C SER A 72 10.59 -25.71 3.44
N LYS A 73 10.89 -24.41 3.51
CA LYS A 73 10.94 -23.58 2.29
C LYS A 73 11.95 -22.45 2.48
N LYS A 74 13.23 -22.83 2.37
CA LYS A 74 14.30 -21.91 1.98
C LYS A 74 14.00 -21.47 0.55
N SER A 75 13.03 -20.57 0.38
CA SER A 75 12.73 -19.99 -0.92
C SER A 75 13.96 -19.20 -1.36
N ASP A 76 14.39 -19.45 -2.61
CA ASP A 76 15.54 -18.87 -3.31
C ASP A 76 15.40 -17.35 -3.52
N LEU A 77 15.22 -16.61 -2.43
CA LEU A 77 15.17 -15.16 -2.45
C LEU A 77 16.61 -14.63 -2.37
N PRO A 78 16.94 -13.61 -3.18
CA PRO A 78 18.29 -13.06 -3.22
C PRO A 78 18.66 -12.50 -1.85
N GLY A 79 19.76 -12.99 -1.28
CA GLY A 79 20.31 -12.48 -0.02
C GLY A 79 20.97 -11.10 -0.13
N TYR A 80 21.13 -10.60 -1.35
CA TYR A 80 21.76 -9.31 -1.64
C TYR A 80 20.96 -8.54 -2.69
N ALA A 81 20.95 -7.21 -2.57
CA ALA A 81 20.41 -6.30 -3.58
C ALA A 81 21.46 -5.24 -3.94
N ILE A 82 21.38 -4.72 -5.16
CA ILE A 82 22.21 -3.62 -5.63
C ILE A 82 21.31 -2.43 -5.89
N ILE A 83 21.63 -1.31 -5.24
CA ILE A 83 20.93 -0.03 -5.37
C ILE A 83 21.82 0.87 -6.22
N ASP A 84 21.41 1.09 -7.47
CA ASP A 84 22.09 2.00 -8.37
C ASP A 84 21.61 3.43 -8.16
N THR A 85 22.55 4.32 -7.84
CA THR A 85 22.28 5.75 -7.64
C THR A 85 23.12 6.58 -8.61
N HIS A 86 22.77 7.86 -8.77
CA HIS A 86 23.58 8.80 -9.55
C HIS A 86 24.99 9.01 -8.98
N LYS A 87 25.23 8.69 -7.70
CA LYS A 87 26.54 8.82 -7.05
C LYS A 87 27.37 7.53 -7.11
N GLY A 88 26.77 6.40 -7.49
CA GLY A 88 27.40 5.09 -7.48
C GLY A 88 26.44 3.99 -7.06
N SER A 89 26.92 2.75 -7.11
CA SER A 89 26.17 1.56 -6.74
C SER A 89 26.44 1.17 -5.29
N ILE A 90 25.38 0.85 -4.56
CA ILE A 90 25.43 0.42 -3.16
C ILE A 90 24.98 -1.04 -3.12
N THR A 91 25.80 -1.94 -2.57
CA THR A 91 25.42 -3.34 -2.39
C THR A 91 24.96 -3.56 -0.96
N VAL A 92 23.78 -4.15 -0.80
CA VAL A 92 23.15 -4.38 0.50
C VAL A 92 22.88 -5.85 0.70
N GLU A 93 23.10 -6.33 1.91
CA GLU A 93 22.71 -7.65 2.40
C GLU A 93 21.35 -7.56 3.08
N LEU A 94 20.47 -8.51 2.79
CA LEU A 94 19.11 -8.55 3.31
C LEU A 94 19.00 -9.59 4.44
N PHE A 95 18.42 -9.18 5.56
CA PHE A 95 18.25 -10.00 6.77
C PHE A 95 16.93 -10.75 6.74
N LYS A 96 16.82 -11.70 5.81
CA LYS A 96 15.60 -12.52 5.65
C LYS A 96 15.23 -13.27 6.93
N ASP A 97 16.23 -13.75 7.68
CA ASP A 97 15.99 -14.48 8.93
C ASP A 97 15.40 -13.59 10.04
N SER A 98 15.66 -12.28 10.00
CA SER A 98 15.22 -11.33 11.03
C SER A 98 13.94 -10.60 10.67
N SER A 99 13.67 -10.36 9.39
CA SER A 99 12.51 -9.58 8.93
C SER A 99 12.03 -10.06 7.56
N PRO A 100 11.51 -11.30 7.44
CA PRO A 100 11.17 -11.91 6.17
C PRO A 100 10.10 -11.12 5.41
N ASP A 101 9.03 -10.69 6.08
CA ASP A 101 7.91 -9.98 5.45
C ASP A 101 8.34 -8.67 4.78
N VAL A 102 9.23 -7.91 5.42
CA VAL A 102 9.76 -6.65 4.89
C VAL A 102 10.71 -6.89 3.73
N VAL A 103 11.54 -7.93 3.82
CA VAL A 103 12.45 -8.31 2.74
C VAL A 103 11.66 -8.73 1.50
N ASP A 104 10.57 -9.49 1.68
CA ASP A 104 9.72 -9.93 0.59
C ASP A 104 8.98 -8.74 -0.06
N GLU A 105 8.46 -7.82 0.74
CA GLU A 105 7.87 -6.57 0.23
C GLU A 105 8.90 -5.74 -0.55
N PHE A 106 10.12 -5.58 -0.01
CA PHE A 106 11.20 -4.85 -0.67
C PHE A 106 11.56 -5.47 -2.03
N ILE A 107 11.65 -6.80 -2.09
CA ILE A 107 11.95 -7.52 -3.33
C ILE A 107 10.81 -7.38 -4.35
N ASP A 108 9.55 -7.50 -3.92
CA ASP A 108 8.38 -7.30 -4.79
C ASP A 108 8.37 -5.87 -5.37
N LEU A 109 8.65 -4.86 -4.55
CA LEU A 109 8.73 -3.46 -5.00
C LEU A 109 9.89 -3.21 -5.98
N CYS A 110 11.04 -3.87 -5.76
CA CYS A 110 12.16 -3.86 -6.69
C CYS A 110 11.75 -4.45 -8.05
N GLN A 111 11.13 -5.63 -8.05
CA GLN A 111 10.73 -6.35 -9.26
C GLN A 111 9.65 -5.60 -10.05
N ARG A 112 8.70 -4.96 -9.36
CA ARG A 112 7.69 -4.09 -9.98
C ARG A 112 8.25 -2.76 -10.47
N GLY A 113 9.52 -2.46 -10.19
CA GLY A 113 10.17 -1.21 -10.56
C GLY A 113 9.65 0.01 -9.81
N ARG A 114 8.95 -0.16 -8.67
CA ARG A 114 8.40 0.97 -7.90
C ARG A 114 9.48 1.80 -7.20
N LEU A 115 10.63 1.19 -6.92
CA LEU A 115 11.79 1.90 -6.36
C LEU A 115 12.60 2.63 -7.44
N LYS A 116 12.36 2.37 -8.73
CA LYS A 116 13.11 3.00 -9.83
C LYS A 116 12.73 4.47 -9.94
N GLY A 117 13.72 5.34 -9.84
CA GLY A 117 13.51 6.80 -9.85
C GLY A 117 13.05 7.36 -8.50
N MET A 118 13.05 6.55 -7.45
CA MET A 118 12.87 7.03 -6.08
C MET A 118 14.01 7.98 -5.70
N LEU A 119 13.66 9.14 -5.15
CA LEU A 119 14.62 10.16 -4.75
C LEU A 119 14.95 10.04 -3.27
N PHE A 120 16.22 10.24 -2.92
CA PHE A 120 16.63 10.52 -1.55
C PHE A 120 16.18 11.93 -1.19
N ARG A 121 15.13 12.04 -0.38
CA ARG A 121 14.52 13.33 -0.05
C ARG A 121 15.20 14.03 1.11
N HIS A 122 15.57 13.26 2.12
CA HIS A 122 16.18 13.81 3.32
C HIS A 122 17.49 13.12 3.61
N ILE A 123 18.53 13.94 3.74
CA ILE A 123 19.89 13.51 4.01
C ILE A 123 20.34 14.30 5.23
N ILE A 124 20.32 13.67 6.40
CA ILE A 124 20.87 14.25 7.62
C ILE A 124 22.24 13.61 7.84
N LYS A 125 23.30 14.42 7.68
CA LYS A 125 24.68 13.97 7.85
C LYS A 125 24.88 13.36 9.24
N HIS A 126 25.55 12.22 9.30
CA HIS A 126 25.81 11.46 10.54
C HIS A 126 24.53 11.02 11.28
N TYR A 127 23.44 10.81 10.55
CA TYR A 127 22.17 10.39 11.12
C TYR A 127 21.49 9.38 10.20
N VAL A 128 20.70 9.85 9.22
CA VAL A 128 19.91 8.98 8.34
C VAL A 128 19.69 9.63 6.97
N ILE A 129 19.63 8.76 5.96
CA ILE A 129 19.17 9.06 4.62
C ILE A 129 17.80 8.41 4.44
N GLN A 130 16.82 9.17 3.96
CA GLN A 130 15.47 8.70 3.68
C GLN A 130 15.17 8.81 2.18
N ALA A 131 14.71 7.71 1.60
CA ALA A 131 14.12 7.58 0.26
C ALA A 131 12.67 7.10 0.36
N GLY A 132 11.78 7.55 -0.51
CA GLY A 132 10.37 7.15 -0.48
C GLY A 132 9.50 7.88 -1.51
N ASP A 133 8.18 7.73 -1.43
CA ASP A 133 7.20 8.34 -2.37
C ASP A 133 6.62 9.68 -1.85
N ILE A 134 6.43 10.66 -2.74
CA ILE A 134 6.22 12.10 -2.42
C ILE A 134 4.92 12.32 -1.65
N ASP A 135 3.92 11.46 -1.87
CA ASP A 135 2.57 11.58 -1.32
C ASP A 135 2.48 11.25 0.18
N LYS A 136 3.54 10.71 0.81
CA LYS A 136 3.58 10.38 2.25
C LYS A 136 4.57 11.23 3.03
N LEU A 137 4.47 12.55 2.93
CA LEU A 137 5.11 13.47 3.89
C LEU A 137 4.34 13.46 5.23
N GLY A 138 4.16 12.29 5.83
CA GLY A 138 3.53 12.13 7.14
C GLY A 138 4.53 12.40 8.26
N SER A 139 4.29 13.48 9.03
CA SER A 139 4.92 13.83 10.32
C SER A 139 6.45 13.65 10.43
N ILE A 140 7.17 14.39 9.59
CA ILE A 140 8.62 14.50 9.60
C ILE A 140 9.12 15.71 10.43
N GLU A 141 8.25 16.43 11.13
CA GLU A 141 8.72 17.57 11.97
C GLU A 141 9.47 17.13 13.24
N ASP A 142 9.30 15.87 13.68
CA ASP A 142 9.73 15.46 15.02
C ASP A 142 11.21 14.98 15.09
N TRP A 143 11.87 14.72 13.95
CA TRP A 143 13.24 14.19 13.89
C TRP A 143 14.29 15.24 13.49
N THR A 144 13.94 16.18 12.61
CA THR A 144 14.81 17.30 12.24
C THR A 144 15.13 18.20 13.43
N THR A 145 14.18 18.34 14.36
CA THR A 145 14.34 19.17 15.57
C THR A 145 15.30 18.55 16.58
N ARG A 146 15.40 17.21 16.62
CA ARG A 146 16.28 16.51 17.56
C ARG A 146 17.71 16.36 17.04
N GLY A 147 17.93 16.34 15.71
CA GLY A 147 19.25 16.21 15.10
C GLY A 147 20.30 17.25 15.54
N LYS A 148 19.90 18.38 16.13
CA LYS A 148 20.81 19.40 16.67
C LYS A 148 21.43 19.09 18.05
N HIS A 149 20.97 18.05 18.76
CA HIS A 149 21.36 17.82 20.17
C HIS A 149 22.22 16.57 20.44
N TYR A 150 22.65 15.81 19.43
CA TYR A 150 23.23 14.47 19.64
C TYR A 150 24.77 14.40 19.61
N SER A 151 25.45 15.27 20.33
CA SER A 151 26.90 15.13 20.55
C SER A 151 27.27 14.32 21.80
N GLN A 152 26.30 13.81 22.58
CA GLN A 152 26.63 13.25 23.89
C GLN A 152 25.53 12.32 24.43
N LEU A 153 25.44 11.08 23.94
CA LEU A 153 24.76 10.01 24.70
C LEU A 153 25.52 8.69 24.54
N ASP A 154 25.64 8.02 25.68
CA ASP A 154 26.59 6.97 25.99
C ASP A 154 26.48 5.70 25.13
N THR A 155 27.66 5.15 24.86
CA THR A 155 27.94 3.87 24.21
C THR A 155 27.35 2.71 25.00
N SER A 156 26.12 2.30 24.69
CA SER A 156 25.68 0.92 24.95
C SER A 156 24.44 0.60 24.13
N LEU A 157 24.58 -0.39 23.22
CA LEU A 157 23.57 -1.13 22.45
C LEU A 157 23.78 -1.08 20.92
N LYS A 158 24.55 -2.05 20.43
CA LYS A 158 24.31 -2.90 19.23
C LYS A 158 23.68 -2.27 17.97
N HIS A 159 24.06 -1.06 17.58
CA HIS A 159 23.60 -0.50 16.30
C HIS A 159 24.81 -0.06 15.48
N GLU A 160 25.13 -0.82 14.46
CA GLU A 160 26.20 -0.51 13.53
C GLU A 160 25.72 0.54 12.51
N ALA A 161 26.66 1.32 11.97
CA ALA A 161 26.35 2.23 10.87
C ALA A 161 25.94 1.43 9.61
N PHE A 162 25.34 2.12 8.64
CA PHE A 162 25.00 1.55 7.33
C PHE A 162 23.93 0.45 7.37
N MET A 163 22.98 0.56 8.29
CA MET A 163 21.82 -0.32 8.37
C MET A 163 20.70 0.19 7.46
N LEU A 164 19.99 -0.76 6.84
CA LEU A 164 18.79 -0.51 6.05
C LEU A 164 17.55 -0.78 6.90
N GLY A 165 16.59 0.15 6.86
CA GLY A 165 15.32 -0.01 7.55
C GLY A 165 14.13 0.59 6.82
N THR A 166 12.95 0.20 7.25
CA THR A 166 11.66 0.81 6.88
C THR A 166 10.93 1.31 8.12
N SER A 167 9.98 2.21 7.97
CA SER A 167 9.16 2.69 9.09
C SER A 167 8.21 1.59 9.60
N LYS A 168 8.00 1.48 10.92
CA LYS A 168 6.99 0.57 11.52
C LYS A 168 5.53 0.99 11.28
N ALA A 169 5.29 2.18 10.71
CA ALA A 169 3.93 2.68 10.49
C ALA A 169 3.21 1.75 9.51
N LYS A 170 1.98 1.33 9.86
CA LYS A 170 1.16 0.45 9.03
C LYS A 170 1.18 0.97 7.59
N HIS A 171 1.66 0.14 6.68
CA HIS A 171 1.60 0.36 5.25
C HIS A 171 0.13 0.34 4.80
N ASP A 172 -0.61 1.42 5.09
CA ASP A 172 -1.85 1.69 4.39
C ASP A 172 -1.47 1.99 2.93
N ASN A 173 -1.46 0.90 2.16
CA ASN A 173 -1.68 0.73 0.73
C ASN A 173 -0.95 1.59 -0.31
N GLN A 174 0.04 2.42 0.02
CA GLN A 174 0.59 3.34 -1.00
C GLN A 174 2.04 3.80 -0.94
N GLY A 175 2.88 3.32 -0.01
CA GLY A 175 4.29 3.77 -0.01
C GLY A 175 5.21 2.95 0.87
N PHE A 176 6.45 2.81 0.40
CA PHE A 176 7.57 2.18 1.08
C PHE A 176 8.67 3.22 1.27
N ASP A 177 9.04 3.46 2.53
CA ASP A 177 10.10 4.39 2.88
C ASP A 177 11.37 3.60 3.23
N LEU A 178 12.43 3.85 2.47
CA LEU A 178 13.75 3.28 2.68
C LEU A 178 14.60 4.23 3.52
N TYR A 179 15.09 3.75 4.65
CA TYR A 179 16.04 4.44 5.51
C TYR A 179 17.40 3.75 5.42
N ILE A 180 18.46 4.56 5.28
CA ILE A 180 19.85 4.12 5.36
C ILE A 180 20.53 4.92 6.46
N THR A 181 21.01 4.26 7.51
CA THR A 181 21.72 4.95 8.61
C THR A 181 23.16 5.25 8.20
N THR A 182 23.68 6.42 8.55
CA THR A 182 25.10 6.77 8.33
C THR A 182 25.91 6.76 9.63
N ALA A 183 25.26 6.53 10.77
CA ALA A 183 25.86 6.47 12.10
C ALA A 183 25.07 5.51 13.01
N PRO A 184 25.69 5.00 14.09
CA PRO A 184 25.00 4.24 15.15
C PRO A 184 23.83 5.02 15.74
N MET A 185 22.63 4.44 15.72
CA MET A 185 21.40 5.15 16.11
C MET A 185 20.47 4.25 16.93
N PRO A 186 20.65 4.17 18.26
CA PRO A 186 19.80 3.33 19.12
C PRO A 186 18.34 3.82 19.17
N ASP A 187 18.11 5.12 19.11
CA ASP A 187 16.76 5.72 19.20
C ASP A 187 15.86 5.40 17.99
N LEU A 188 16.45 5.17 16.81
CA LEU A 188 15.70 4.92 15.58
C LEU A 188 15.19 3.48 15.50
N SER A 189 15.83 2.54 16.20
CA SER A 189 15.48 1.11 16.17
C SER A 189 14.11 0.80 16.76
N GLU A 190 13.63 1.65 17.67
CA GLU A 190 12.28 1.53 18.21
C GLU A 190 11.21 1.90 17.18
N LYS A 191 11.54 2.74 16.18
CA LYS A 191 10.61 3.24 15.16
C LYS A 191 10.78 2.60 13.78
N LEU A 192 11.95 2.02 13.50
CA LEU A 192 12.29 1.39 12.23
C LEU A 192 12.38 -0.14 12.37
N ILE A 193 12.01 -0.85 11.31
CA ILE A 193 12.29 -2.28 11.14
C ILE A 193 13.57 -2.37 10.31
N VAL A 194 14.64 -2.90 10.90
CA VAL A 194 15.91 -3.12 10.21
C VAL A 194 15.81 -4.43 9.44
N PHE A 195 16.00 -4.37 8.13
CA PHE A 195 15.86 -5.53 7.23
C PHE A 195 17.11 -5.81 6.39
N GLY A 196 18.18 -5.04 6.59
CA GLY A 196 19.44 -5.28 5.89
C GLY A 196 20.58 -4.36 6.33
N ARG A 197 21.74 -4.51 5.67
CA ARG A 197 22.92 -3.65 5.86
C ARG A 197 23.64 -3.41 4.55
N VAL A 198 24.33 -2.28 4.44
CA VAL A 198 25.27 -2.04 3.35
C VAL A 198 26.51 -2.90 3.58
N ILE A 199 26.99 -3.54 2.52
CA ILE A 199 28.24 -4.32 2.53
C ILE A 199 29.28 -3.77 1.56
N LYS A 200 28.87 -2.95 0.58
CA LYS A 200 29.76 -2.22 -0.35
C LYS A 200 29.12 -0.90 -0.77
N GLY A 201 29.94 0.12 -1.01
CA GLY A 201 29.47 1.46 -1.37
C GLY A 201 29.21 2.35 -0.16
N GLU A 202 29.86 2.10 0.98
CA GLU A 202 29.80 2.97 2.17
C GLU A 202 30.27 4.39 1.85
N ASP A 203 31.27 4.53 0.96
CA ASP A 203 31.78 5.79 0.43
C ASP A 203 30.75 6.56 -0.40
N VAL A 204 29.83 5.85 -1.07
CA VAL A 204 28.72 6.46 -1.83
C VAL A 204 27.63 6.98 -0.88
N VAL A 205 27.44 6.31 0.26
CA VAL A 205 26.45 6.64 1.29
C VAL A 205 26.89 7.87 2.11
N GLN A 206 28.19 8.11 2.25
CA GLN A 206 28.77 9.16 3.12
C GLN A 206 28.68 10.59 2.56
#